data_AF-A0A960T0S0-F1
#
_entry.id   AF-A0A960T0S0-F1
#
_cell.length_a   1.000
_cell.length_b   1.000
_cell.length_c   1.000
_cell.angle_alpha   90.00
_cell.angle_beta   90.00
_cell.angle_gamma   90.00
#
_symmetry.space_group_name_H-M   'P 1'
#
loop_
_entity.id
_entity.type
_entity.pdbx_description
1 polymer ?
#
loop_
_entity_poly.entity_id
_entity_poly.type
_entity_poly.pdbx_seq_one_letter_code
_entity_poly.pdbx_strand_id
1 'polypeptide(L)'
;SGYPSLAGDDTLPGADPDADGLSNVAEFLMGGTAPDDAADGNGTVGGIVDGHLTLSLLVPSGATFSGTPSPTATVEGVNVGIGGSLDLSAFAQDVEETTVNPGLPGAPSGYDWHTFRLVDAVSTQPLGFLRASFEQP
;
A
#
# COMPACT_ATOMS: atom_id res chain seq x y z
N SER A 1 -11.46 -22.81 -3.67
CA SER A 1 -11.61 -21.87 -2.56
C SER A 1 -12.62 -20.86 -3.01
N GLY A 2 -13.78 -20.78 -2.36
CA GLY A 2 -14.85 -19.86 -2.75
C GLY A 2 -14.64 -18.56 -2.01
N TYR A 3 -14.51 -17.46 -2.73
CA TYR A 3 -14.65 -16.13 -2.16
C TYR A 3 -15.95 -16.10 -1.34
N PRO A 4 -15.95 -15.52 -0.13
CA PRO A 4 -17.18 -15.32 0.62
C PRO A 4 -18.21 -14.62 -0.26
N SER A 5 -19.46 -15.05 -0.19
CA SER A 5 -20.51 -14.42 -1.01
C SER A 5 -20.92 -13.10 -0.36
N LEU A 6 -20.23 -12.02 -0.72
CA LEU A 6 -20.70 -10.66 -0.49
C LEU A 6 -22.09 -10.49 -1.14
N ALA A 7 -22.95 -9.66 -0.54
CA ALA A 7 -24.32 -9.46 -1.01
C ALA A 7 -24.70 -7.98 -1.02
N GLY A 8 -25.52 -7.57 -1.99
CA GLY A 8 -26.00 -6.19 -2.07
C GLY A 8 -24.85 -5.19 -2.26
N ASP A 9 -24.93 -4.07 -1.52
CA ASP A 9 -23.96 -2.97 -1.63
C ASP A 9 -22.55 -3.37 -1.16
N ASP A 10 -22.40 -4.46 -0.40
CA ASP A 10 -21.10 -4.99 0.02
C ASP A 10 -20.26 -5.49 -1.16
N THR A 11 -20.88 -5.75 -2.32
CA THR A 11 -20.17 -6.14 -3.56
C THR A 11 -19.54 -4.96 -4.31
N LEU A 12 -19.79 -3.72 -3.87
CA LEU A 12 -19.32 -2.54 -4.57
C LEU A 12 -17.80 -2.35 -4.38
N PRO A 13 -17.07 -1.83 -5.39
CA PRO A 13 -15.62 -1.63 -5.30
C PRO A 13 -15.17 -0.76 -4.13
N GLY A 14 -15.98 0.24 -3.76
CA GLY A 14 -15.73 1.14 -2.63
C GLY A 14 -16.40 0.72 -1.31
N ALA A 15 -17.02 -0.46 -1.24
CA ALA A 15 -17.56 -0.97 0.01
C ALA A 15 -16.44 -1.48 0.92
N ASP A 16 -16.71 -1.49 2.22
CA ASP A 16 -15.86 -1.97 3.31
C ASP A 16 -16.75 -2.87 4.20
N PRO A 17 -16.99 -4.13 3.79
CA PRO A 17 -17.97 -5.02 4.41
C PRO A 17 -17.61 -5.45 5.84
N ASP A 18 -16.32 -5.50 6.17
CA ASP A 18 -15.82 -5.88 7.50
C ASP A 18 -15.50 -4.69 8.41
N ALA A 19 -15.59 -3.47 7.87
CA ALA A 19 -15.37 -2.20 8.57
C ALA A 19 -13.95 -2.05 9.13
N ASP A 20 -12.95 -2.60 8.44
CA ASP A 20 -11.54 -2.46 8.80
C ASP A 20 -10.90 -1.16 8.28
N GLY A 21 -11.64 -0.43 7.43
CA GLY A 21 -11.24 0.84 6.82
C GLY A 21 -10.61 0.72 5.44
N LEU A 22 -10.50 -0.50 4.90
CA LEU A 22 -10.08 -0.78 3.54
C LEU A 22 -11.29 -1.09 2.66
N SER A 23 -11.34 -0.49 1.49
CA SER A 23 -12.33 -0.87 0.49
C SER A 23 -11.96 -2.20 -0.17
N ASN A 24 -12.95 -2.93 -0.68
CA ASN A 24 -12.77 -4.13 -1.53
C ASN A 24 -11.67 -3.98 -2.60
N VAL A 25 -11.58 -2.81 -3.23
CA VAL A 25 -10.54 -2.52 -4.23
C VAL A 25 -9.14 -2.45 -3.62
N ALA A 26 -9.00 -1.82 -2.47
CA ALA A 26 -7.72 -1.71 -1.77
C ALA A 26 -7.24 -3.09 -1.33
N GLU A 27 -8.13 -3.91 -0.77
CA GLU A 27 -7.84 -5.29 -0.38
C GLU A 27 -7.41 -6.12 -1.59
N PHE A 28 -8.15 -6.06 -2.70
CA PHE A 28 -7.79 -6.76 -3.93
C PHE A 28 -6.42 -6.34 -4.46
N LEU A 29 -6.11 -5.04 -4.47
CA LEU A 29 -4.79 -4.55 -4.89
C LEU A 29 -3.68 -5.03 -3.94
N MET A 30 -3.99 -5.24 -2.67
CA MET A 30 -3.04 -5.74 -1.67
C MET A 30 -2.97 -7.27 -1.58
N GLY A 31 -3.64 -7.99 -2.49
CA GLY A 31 -3.61 -9.45 -2.55
C GLY A 31 -4.62 -10.15 -1.63
N GLY A 32 -5.59 -9.41 -1.10
CA GLY A 32 -6.73 -9.94 -0.36
C GLY A 32 -7.61 -10.86 -1.21
N THR A 33 -8.23 -11.84 -0.55
CA THR A 33 -9.12 -12.84 -1.14
C THR A 33 -10.43 -13.04 -0.37
N ALA A 34 -10.63 -12.37 0.75
CA ALA A 34 -11.75 -12.46 1.67
C ALA A 34 -12.13 -11.05 2.18
N PRO A 35 -12.79 -10.24 1.35
CA PRO A 35 -13.14 -8.84 1.65
C PRO A 35 -14.20 -8.63 2.77
N ASP A 36 -14.51 -9.67 3.52
CA ASP A 36 -15.38 -9.65 4.70
C ASP A 36 -14.65 -10.14 5.97
N ASP A 37 -13.33 -10.29 5.89
CA ASP A 37 -12.46 -10.70 6.98
C ASP A 37 -11.41 -9.62 7.22
N ALA A 38 -11.55 -8.87 8.31
CA ALA A 38 -10.65 -7.78 8.70
C ALA A 38 -9.18 -8.22 8.95
N ALA A 39 -8.87 -9.51 8.85
CA ALA A 39 -7.50 -10.04 8.85
C ALA A 39 -6.91 -10.25 7.44
N ASP A 40 -7.74 -10.20 6.41
CA ASP A 40 -7.38 -10.23 4.99
C ASP A 40 -6.86 -8.83 4.57
N GLY A 41 -6.13 -8.74 3.46
CA GLY A 41 -5.67 -7.42 2.98
C GLY A 41 -4.48 -6.77 3.70
N ASN A 42 -3.74 -7.49 4.57
CA ASN A 42 -2.52 -6.95 5.20
C ASN A 42 -1.29 -6.91 4.28
N GLY A 43 -1.46 -6.41 3.05
CA GLY A 43 -0.40 -6.29 2.04
C GLY A 43 0.54 -5.12 2.28
N THR A 44 0.58 -4.55 3.49
CA THR A 44 1.52 -3.49 3.86
C THR A 44 2.43 -3.90 5.01
N VAL A 45 3.71 -3.55 4.92
CA VAL A 45 4.69 -3.78 5.99
C VAL A 45 5.54 -2.53 6.17
N GLY A 46 5.44 -1.91 7.34
CA GLY A 46 6.27 -0.76 7.73
C GLY A 46 7.49 -1.17 8.57
N GLY A 47 8.57 -0.39 8.49
CA GLY A 47 9.76 -0.63 9.32
C GLY A 47 10.92 0.31 9.03
N ILE A 48 12.03 0.13 9.76
CA ILE A 48 13.28 0.81 9.48
C ILE A 48 14.24 -0.15 8.76
N VAL A 49 14.67 0.20 7.56
CA VAL A 49 15.65 -0.55 6.75
C VAL A 49 16.75 0.42 6.34
N ASP A 50 18.01 0.02 6.56
CA ASP A 50 19.20 0.83 6.28
C ASP A 50 19.16 2.26 6.86
N GLY A 51 18.47 2.44 7.98
CA GLY A 51 18.35 3.73 8.67
C GLY A 51 17.26 4.66 8.11
N HIS A 52 16.43 4.20 7.18
CA HIS A 52 15.29 4.96 6.64
C HIS A 52 13.96 4.35 7.07
N LEU A 53 12.94 5.19 7.25
CA LEU A 53 11.56 4.73 7.40
C LEU A 53 11.08 4.18 6.05
N THR A 54 10.53 2.97 6.07
CA THR A 54 10.09 2.25 4.87
C THR A 54 8.64 1.77 4.97
N LEU A 55 7.98 1.70 3.82
CA LEU A 55 6.67 1.09 3.62
C LEU A 55 6.80 0.13 2.44
N SER A 56 6.54 -1.15 2.68
CA SER A 56 6.40 -2.14 1.61
C SER A 56 4.94 -2.39 1.34
N LEU A 57 4.55 -2.48 0.07
CA LEU A 57 3.19 -2.66 -0.40
C LEU A 57 3.15 -3.77 -1.45
N LEU A 58 2.22 -4.72 -1.30
CA LEU A 58 1.84 -5.64 -2.38
C LEU A 58 0.94 -4.91 -3.37
N VAL A 59 1.24 -5.08 -4.66
CA VAL A 59 0.38 -4.65 -5.78
C VAL A 59 0.40 -5.72 -6.88
N PRO A 60 -0.62 -5.76 -7.76
CA PRO A 60 -0.58 -6.62 -8.94
C PRO A 60 0.71 -6.43 -9.74
N SER A 61 1.28 -7.55 -10.19
CA SER A 61 2.53 -7.59 -10.93
C SER A 61 2.49 -6.68 -12.17
N GLY A 62 3.61 -6.00 -12.43
CA GLY A 62 3.75 -5.08 -13.57
C GLY A 62 3.42 -3.62 -13.25
N ALA A 63 3.02 -3.30 -12.01
CA ALA A 63 2.96 -1.93 -11.53
C ALA A 63 4.32 -1.23 -11.69
N THR A 64 4.30 0.02 -12.16
CA THR A 64 5.50 0.86 -12.28
C THR A 64 5.25 2.18 -11.60
N PHE A 65 5.94 2.42 -10.49
CA PHE A 65 5.84 3.68 -9.76
C PHE A 65 6.80 4.72 -10.33
N SER A 66 6.33 5.97 -10.40
CA SER A 66 7.14 7.08 -10.87
C SER A 66 6.66 8.41 -10.30
N GLY A 67 7.53 9.42 -10.37
CA GLY A 67 7.25 10.77 -9.88
C GLY A 67 7.83 11.06 -8.50
N THR A 68 7.92 12.35 -8.18
CA THR A 68 8.44 12.90 -6.91
C THR A 68 7.63 14.15 -6.54
N PRO A 69 7.44 14.49 -5.25
CA PRO A 69 7.93 13.79 -4.06
C PRO A 69 7.12 12.52 -3.73
N SER A 70 6.01 12.31 -4.43
CA SER A 70 5.04 11.25 -4.17
C SER A 70 4.93 10.32 -5.38
N PRO A 71 5.63 9.16 -5.38
CA PRO A 71 5.53 8.20 -6.46
C PRO A 71 4.10 7.70 -6.63
N THR A 72 3.67 7.54 -7.88
CA THR A 72 2.34 7.03 -8.23
C THR A 72 2.45 5.93 -9.30
N ALA A 73 1.47 5.03 -9.30
CA ALA A 73 1.24 4.04 -10.33
C ALA A 73 -0.27 3.91 -10.58
N THR A 74 -0.66 3.53 -11.80
CA THR A 74 -2.04 3.12 -12.08
C THR A 74 -2.07 1.61 -12.24
N VAL A 75 -2.86 0.92 -11.42
CA VAL A 75 -2.97 -0.55 -11.41
C VAL A 75 -4.45 -0.91 -11.47
N GLU A 76 -4.85 -1.71 -12.46
CA GLU A 76 -6.25 -2.10 -12.68
C GLU A 76 -7.25 -0.92 -12.67
N GLY A 77 -6.81 0.25 -13.19
CA GLY A 77 -7.63 1.47 -13.24
C GLY A 77 -7.70 2.27 -11.94
N VAL A 78 -6.96 1.86 -10.90
CA VAL A 78 -6.86 2.54 -9.61
C VAL A 78 -5.53 3.28 -9.53
N ASN A 79 -5.55 4.53 -9.11
CA ASN A 79 -4.34 5.29 -8.83
C ASN A 79 -3.83 4.94 -7.43
N VAL A 80 -2.64 4.35 -7.38
CA VAL A 80 -1.91 4.07 -6.15
C VAL A 80 -0.88 5.18 -5.95
N GLY A 81 -0.98 5.89 -4.83
CA GLY A 81 -0.07 6.98 -4.48
C GLY A 81 0.70 6.68 -3.20
N ILE A 82 1.99 7.01 -3.18
CA ILE A 82 2.83 6.89 -1.99
C ILE A 82 3.19 8.29 -1.49
N GLY A 83 2.90 8.57 -0.22
CA GLY A 83 3.13 9.87 0.39
C GLY A 83 3.98 9.79 1.65
N GLY A 84 4.87 10.77 1.81
CA GLY A 84 5.67 10.97 3.03
C GLY A 84 5.24 12.22 3.78
N SER A 85 5.20 12.17 5.11
CA SER A 85 4.82 13.31 5.97
C SER A 85 5.66 13.35 7.24
N LEU A 86 5.73 14.53 7.88
CA LEU A 86 6.32 14.70 9.21
C LEU A 86 5.27 14.89 10.31
N ASP A 87 4.03 15.19 9.94
CA ASP A 87 3.00 15.67 10.85
C ASP A 87 1.58 15.18 10.50
N LEU A 88 1.44 14.37 9.46
CA LEU A 88 0.17 13.88 8.89
C LEU A 88 -0.74 14.96 8.29
N SER A 89 -0.33 16.24 8.30
CA SER A 89 -1.12 17.34 7.76
C SER A 89 -0.93 17.49 6.25
N ALA A 90 0.32 17.33 5.79
CA ALA A 90 0.69 17.35 4.39
C ALA A 90 1.64 16.19 4.05
N PHE A 91 1.43 15.57 2.89
CA PHE A 91 2.25 14.46 2.41
C PHE A 91 3.24 14.92 1.34
N ALA A 92 4.14 15.83 1.73
CA ALA A 92 5.06 16.52 0.84
C ALA A 92 6.54 16.12 1.03
N GLN A 93 6.85 15.15 1.89
CA GLN A 93 8.21 14.66 2.04
C GLN A 93 8.60 13.78 0.85
N ASP A 94 9.86 13.86 0.44
CA ASP A 94 10.40 13.06 -0.64
C ASP A 94 10.37 11.58 -0.28
N VAL A 95 9.69 10.81 -1.14
CA VAL A 95 9.65 9.36 -1.10
C VAL A 95 10.25 8.80 -2.38
N GLU A 96 11.04 7.75 -2.24
CA GLU A 96 11.57 6.99 -3.37
C GLU A 96 11.29 5.50 -3.21
N GLU A 97 11.12 4.83 -4.34
CA GLU A 97 11.15 3.37 -4.39
C GLU A 97 12.59 2.88 -4.21
N THR A 98 12.78 1.80 -3.45
CA THR A 98 14.07 1.22 -3.14
C THR A 98 14.02 -0.30 -3.31
N THR A 99 15.15 -0.97 -3.10
CA THR A 99 15.21 -2.43 -3.11
C THR A 99 14.22 -3.02 -2.12
N VAL A 100 13.49 -4.04 -2.58
CA VAL A 100 12.50 -4.77 -1.78
C VAL A 100 13.12 -5.22 -0.45
N ASN A 101 12.40 -4.97 0.64
CA ASN A 101 12.83 -5.40 1.96
C ASN A 101 13.02 -6.93 1.99
N PRO A 102 14.22 -7.46 2.28
CA PRO A 102 14.51 -8.89 2.21
C PRO A 102 13.80 -9.71 3.29
N GLY A 103 13.24 -9.07 4.32
CA GLY A 103 12.48 -9.73 5.39
C GLY A 103 11.01 -10.00 5.07
N LEU A 104 10.54 -9.63 3.88
CA LEU A 104 9.14 -9.81 3.48
C LEU A 104 8.83 -11.28 3.17
N PRO A 105 7.60 -11.74 3.44
CA PRO A 105 7.14 -13.05 2.97
C PRO A 105 7.15 -13.09 1.43
N GLY A 106 7.20 -14.29 0.86
CA GLY A 106 7.06 -14.45 -0.59
C GLY A 106 5.74 -13.84 -1.08
N ALA A 107 5.80 -13.07 -2.17
CA ALA A 107 4.62 -12.45 -2.74
C ALA A 107 3.63 -13.53 -3.24
N PRO A 108 2.32 -13.33 -3.06
CA PRO A 108 1.29 -14.16 -3.68
C PRO A 108 1.43 -14.19 -5.21
N SER A 109 0.90 -15.23 -5.85
CA SER A 109 0.92 -15.34 -7.31
C SER A 109 0.21 -14.16 -7.97
N GLY A 110 0.88 -13.48 -8.89
CA GLY A 110 0.34 -12.33 -9.62
C GLY A 110 0.52 -10.99 -8.93
N TYR A 111 1.26 -10.95 -7.81
CA TYR A 111 1.58 -9.74 -7.08
C TYR A 111 3.10 -9.61 -6.90
N ASP A 112 3.57 -8.38 -6.79
CA ASP A 112 4.94 -8.04 -6.47
C ASP A 112 4.99 -7.09 -5.26
N TRP A 113 6.05 -7.23 -4.46
CA TRP A 113 6.36 -6.28 -3.41
C TRP A 113 7.07 -5.07 -3.99
N HIS A 114 6.61 -3.88 -3.61
CA HIS A 114 7.30 -2.62 -3.83
C HIS A 114 7.64 -2.00 -2.48
N THR A 115 8.88 -1.58 -2.28
CA THR A 115 9.33 -0.94 -1.04
C THR A 115 9.67 0.51 -1.30
N PHE A 116 9.09 1.40 -0.51
CA PHE A 116 9.32 2.83 -0.54
C PHE A 116 9.97 3.29 0.74
N ARG A 117 10.72 4.39 0.69
CA ARG A 117 11.33 5.00 1.88
C ARG A 117 11.24 6.52 1.85
N LEU A 118 11.21 7.13 3.04
CA LEU A 118 11.56 8.54 3.16
C LEU A 118 13.03 8.71 2.79
N VAL A 119 13.33 9.71 1.94
CA VAL A 119 14.70 9.99 1.48
C VAL A 119 15.59 10.40 2.66
N ASP A 120 15.07 11.17 3.62
CA ASP A 120 15.80 11.53 4.82
C ASP A 120 15.94 10.32 5.77
N ALA A 121 17.15 10.14 6.30
CA ALA A 121 17.44 9.08 7.26
C ALA A 121 16.86 9.42 8.64
N VAL A 122 16.51 8.40 9.42
CA VAL A 122 15.99 8.55 10.79
C VAL A 122 16.98 9.28 11.70
N SER A 123 18.28 9.15 11.46
CA SER A 123 19.32 9.85 12.24
C SER A 123 19.28 11.36 12.07
N THR A 124 18.81 11.86 10.93
CA THR A 124 18.70 13.30 10.62
C THR A 124 17.27 13.80 10.78
N GLN A 125 16.28 12.94 10.55
CA GLN A 125 14.87 13.23 10.68
C GLN A 125 14.16 12.09 11.43
N PRO A 126 14.10 12.16 12.78
CA PRO A 126 13.62 11.05 13.61
C PRO A 126 12.10 10.87 13.61
N LEU A 127 11.37 11.80 12.98
CA LEU A 127 9.91 11.75 12.83
C LEU A 127 9.58 11.62 11.36
N GLY A 128 8.65 10.73 11.04
CA GLY A 128 8.19 10.53 9.68
C GLY A 128 7.01 9.59 9.63
N PHE A 129 6.21 9.73 8.59
CA PHE A 129 5.07 8.90 8.28
C PHE A 129 5.12 8.56 6.79
N LEU A 130 4.74 7.34 6.44
CA LEU A 130 4.49 6.90 5.07
C LEU A 130 3.04 6.43 4.97
N ARG A 131 2.41 6.68 3.82
CA ARG A 131 1.11 6.12 3.48
C ARG A 131 1.08 5.59 2.05
N ALA A 132 0.21 4.63 1.81
CA ALA A 132 -0.33 4.34 0.50
C ALA A 132 -1.77 4.90 0.42
N SER A 133 -2.15 5.44 -0.74
CA SER A 133 -3.51 5.87 -1.06
C SER A 133 -3.99 5.15 -2.30
N PHE A 134 -5.28 4.78 -2.31
CA PHE A 134 -5.93 4.08 -3.41
C PHE A 134 -7.12 4.91 -3.86
N GLU A 135 -7.05 5.47 -5.07
CA GLU A 135 -8.06 6.38 -5.60
C GLU A 135 -8.60 5.84 -6.92
N GLN A 136 -9.91 5.58 -6.97
CA GLN A 136 -10.62 5.35 -8.22
C GLN A 136 -10.93 6.70 -8.90
N PRO A 137 -10.77 6.80 -10.23
CA PRO A 137 -11.08 8.02 -10.98
C PRO A 137 -12.57 8.39 -10.98
#